data_AF-A0A954Z9X4-F1
#
_entry.id   AF-A0A954Z9X4-F1
#
_cell.length_a   1.000
_cell.length_b   1.000
_cell.length_c   1.000
_cell.angle_alpha   90.00
_cell.angle_beta   90.00
_cell.angle_gamma   90.00
#
_symmetry.space_group_name_H-M   'P 1'
#
loop_
_entity.id
_entity.type
_entity.pdbx_description
1 polymer ?
#
loop_
_entity_poly.entity_id
_entity_poly.type
_entity_poly.pdbx_seq_one_letter_code
_entity_poly.pdbx_strand_id
1 'polypeptide(L)'
;QTETDSDGSFVVQTFFDQGTVFKEGMAPGEYDVAISKLEDALPDRQMTRAPKNLLPARYATPNSSELAATVAAGESHEFAFDLTD
;
A
#
# COMPACT_ATOMS: atom_id res chain seq x y z
N GLN A 1 9.84 -0.05 -3.38
CA GLN A 1 9.64 1.40 -3.57
C GLN A 1 8.15 1.67 -3.62
N THR A 2 7.73 2.83 -3.14
CA THR A 2 6.34 3.27 -3.22
C THR A 2 6.33 4.69 -3.77
N GLU A 3 5.53 4.95 -4.81
CA GLU A 3 5.35 6.28 -5.38
C GLU A 3 3.86 6.63 -5.40
N THR A 4 3.54 7.85 -4.96
CA THR A 4 2.21 8.44 -5.10
C THR A 4 2.33 9.63 -6.04
N ASP A 5 1.57 9.66 -7.12
CA ASP A 5 1.59 10.79 -8.06
C ASP A 5 0.65 11.92 -7.64
N SER A 6 0.67 13.03 -8.38
CA SER A 6 -0.16 14.22 -8.11
C SER A 6 -1.66 13.96 -8.32
N ASP A 7 -2.02 12.90 -9.04
CA ASP A 7 -3.41 12.51 -9.30
C ASP A 7 -3.93 11.53 -8.22
N GLY A 8 -3.07 11.14 -7.27
CA GLY A 8 -3.39 10.25 -6.16
C GLY A 8 -3.26 8.77 -6.52
N SER A 9 -2.70 8.44 -7.68
CA SER A 9 -2.36 7.06 -8.03
C SER A 9 -1.17 6.59 -7.18
N PHE A 10 -1.27 5.37 -6.66
CA PHE A 10 -0.25 4.79 -5.79
C PHE A 10 0.31 3.52 -6.39
N VAL A 11 1.63 3.49 -6.60
CA VAL A 11 2.36 2.34 -7.15
C VAL A 11 3.28 1.78 -6.07
N VAL A 12 3.19 0.47 -5.84
CA VAL A 12 4.10 -0.27 -4.97
C VAL A 12 4.93 -1.22 -5.81
N GLN A 13 6.24 -1.06 -5.75
CA GLN A 13 7.21 -2.01 -6.30
C GLN A 13 7.86 -2.78 -5.16
N THR A 14 7.57 -4.08 -5.06
CA THR A 14 8.19 -4.94 -4.05
C THR A 14 9.47 -5.57 -4.59
N PHE A 15 10.46 -5.74 -3.72
CA PHE A 15 11.70 -6.44 -4.03
C PHE A 15 11.81 -7.67 -3.15
N PHE A 16 12.22 -8.77 -3.74
CA PHE A 16 12.43 -10.02 -3.04
C PHE A 16 13.94 -10.28 -2.93
N ASP A 17 14.42 -10.36 -1.68
CA ASP A 17 15.81 -10.67 -1.36
C ASP A 17 15.90 -12.03 -0.65
N GLN A 18 16.50 -13.01 -1.33
CA GLN A 18 16.84 -14.33 -0.77
C GLN A 18 18.36 -14.48 -0.56
N GLY A 19 19.07 -13.39 -0.26
CA GLY A 19 20.50 -13.38 0.09
C GLY A 19 21.48 -13.63 -1.05
N THR A 20 21.05 -14.24 -2.17
CA THR A 20 21.86 -14.44 -3.40
C THR A 20 21.15 -14.00 -4.68
N VAL A 21 19.83 -13.77 -4.61
CA VAL A 21 18.99 -13.40 -5.75
C VAL A 21 18.15 -12.19 -5.34
N PHE A 22 18.41 -11.06 -5.98
CA PHE A 22 17.54 -9.89 -5.96
C PHE A 22 16.64 -9.98 -7.18
N LYS A 23 15.34 -10.22 -6.98
CA LYS A 23 14.35 -10.18 -8.06
C LYS A 23 13.28 -9.16 -7.73
N GLU A 24 12.94 -8.34 -8.71
CA GLU A 24 11.76 -7.50 -8.65
C GLU A 24 10.51 -8.38 -8.59
N GLY A 25 9.57 -8.02 -7.72
CA GLY A 25 8.29 -8.72 -7.58
C GLY A 25 8.02 -9.22 -6.16
N MET A 26 6.90 -9.91 -6.03
CA MET A 26 6.43 -10.55 -4.78
C MET A 26 6.41 -12.07 -4.99
N ALA A 27 6.54 -12.84 -3.92
CA ALA A 27 6.35 -14.29 -4.03
C ALA A 27 4.90 -14.58 -4.45
N PRO A 28 4.63 -15.61 -5.25
CA PRO A 28 3.26 -15.99 -5.57
C PRO A 28 2.49 -16.39 -4.31
N GLY A 29 1.25 -15.94 -4.17
CA GLY A 29 0.43 -16.20 -3.00
C GLY A 29 -0.75 -15.26 -2.84
N GLU A 30 -1.52 -15.50 -1.79
CA GLU A 30 -2.58 -14.60 -1.33
C GLU A 30 -2.03 -13.65 -0.27
N TYR A 31 -2.44 -12.39 -0.36
CA TYR A 31 -1.99 -11.30 0.50
C TYR A 31 -3.18 -10.51 1.02
N ASP A 32 -3.19 -10.28 2.34
CA ASP A 32 -4.07 -9.30 2.97
C ASP A 32 -3.54 -7.89 2.68
N VAL A 33 -4.42 -7.00 2.22
CA VAL A 33 -4.05 -5.65 1.80
C VAL A 33 -4.59 -4.62 2.79
N ALA A 34 -3.73 -3.74 3.29
CA ALA A 34 -4.13 -2.59 4.10
C ALA A 34 -3.76 -1.29 3.39
N ILE A 35 -4.69 -0.32 3.40
CA ILE A 35 -4.51 0.98 2.74
C ILE A 35 -4.82 2.09 3.73
N SER A 36 -3.90 3.05 3.83
CA SER A 36 -4.06 4.26 4.64
C SER A 36 -3.81 5.48 3.78
N LYS A 37 -4.69 6.47 3.86
CA LYS A 37 -4.54 7.77 3.18
C LYS A 37 -4.37 8.83 4.25
N LEU A 38 -3.15 9.28 4.47
CA LEU A 38 -2.88 10.28 5.50
C LEU A 38 -3.17 11.68 4.97
N GLU A 39 -3.69 12.56 5.83
CA GLU A 39 -3.72 13.99 5.54
C GLU A 39 -2.29 14.49 5.27
N ASP A 40 -2.17 15.47 4.38
CA ASP A 40 -0.87 16.03 4.03
C ASP A 40 -0.26 16.72 5.27
N ALA A 41 1.01 16.45 5.53
CA ALA A 41 1.69 17.08 6.66
C ALA A 41 1.96 18.54 6.28
N LEU A 42 1.16 19.46 6.82
CA LEU A 42 1.33 20.90 6.56
C LEU A 42 2.80 21.32 6.76
N PRO A 43 3.38 22.08 5.82
CA PRO A 43 4.77 22.49 5.89
C PRO A 43 4.89 23.65 6.87
N ASP A 44 4.89 23.37 8.18
CA ASP A 44 5.63 24.17 9.16
C ASP A 44 5.50 23.61 10.58
N ARG A 45 6.63 23.11 11.09
CA ARG A 45 7.18 23.15 12.47
C ARG A 45 6.27 23.04 13.71
N GLN A 46 5.01 22.64 13.57
CA GLN A 46 4.12 22.30 14.67
C GLN A 46 3.46 20.95 14.36
N MET A 47 4.28 19.90 14.29
CA MET A 47 3.79 18.52 14.43
C MET A 47 3.34 18.31 15.89
N THR A 48 2.29 18.99 16.32
CA THR A 48 1.63 18.76 17.61
C THR A 48 0.59 17.64 17.54
N ARG A 49 0.24 17.19 16.33
CA ARG A 49 -0.68 16.07 16.10
C ARG A 49 -0.14 15.13 15.03
N ALA A 50 -0.40 13.84 15.22
CA ALA A 50 -0.16 12.83 14.20
C ALA A 50 -1.08 13.07 12.99
N PRO A 51 -0.63 12.80 11.76
CA PRO A 51 -1.47 12.88 10.57
C PRO A 51 -2.70 11.98 10.72
N LYS A 52 -3.88 12.54 10.45
CA LYS A 52 -5.13 11.79 10.44
C LYS A 52 -5.24 10.89 9.20
N ASN A 53 -5.64 9.63 9.38
CA ASN A 53 -6.07 8.78 8.27
C ASN A 53 -7.46 9.22 7.78
N LEU A 54 -7.56 9.48 6.49
CA LEU A 54 -8.77 9.92 5.79
C LEU A 54 -9.62 8.74 5.36
N LEU A 55 -9.08 7.52 5.28
CA LEU A 55 -9.86 6.31 4.98
C LEU A 55 -10.50 5.72 6.24
N PRO A 56 -11.63 5.02 6.10
CA PRO A 56 -12.23 4.27 7.20
C PRO A 56 -11.26 3.26 7.84
N ALA A 57 -11.41 3.09 9.16
CA ALA A 57 -10.56 2.20 9.95
C ALA A 57 -10.57 0.74 9.46
N ARG A 58 -11.63 0.32 8.74
CA ARG A 58 -11.70 -1.02 8.13
C ARG A 58 -10.49 -1.29 7.22
N TYR A 59 -10.01 -0.31 6.47
CA TYR A 59 -8.88 -0.51 5.55
C TYR A 59 -7.50 -0.39 6.20
N ALA A 60 -7.41 0.04 7.46
CA ALA A 60 -6.16 0.49 8.07
C ALA A 60 -5.20 -0.64 8.49
N THR A 61 -5.70 -1.87 8.69
CA THR A 61 -4.87 -3.01 9.12
C THR A 61 -5.19 -4.25 8.30
N PRO A 62 -4.23 -5.16 8.08
CA PRO A 62 -4.49 -6.40 7.33
C PRO A 62 -5.64 -7.23 7.95
N ASN A 63 -5.72 -7.28 9.28
CA ASN A 63 -6.73 -8.06 9.98
C ASN A 63 -8.13 -7.43 9.95
N SER A 64 -8.23 -6.11 9.76
CA SER A 64 -9.52 -5.41 9.67
C SER A 64 -9.96 -5.20 8.24
N SER A 65 -9.01 -5.25 7.31
CA SER A 65 -9.22 -5.00 5.91
C SER A 65 -9.75 -6.27 5.26
N GLU A 66 -10.88 -6.16 4.60
CA GLU A 66 -11.45 -7.23 3.79
C GLU A 66 -10.84 -7.25 2.36
N LEU A 67 -9.78 -6.49 2.13
CA LEU A 67 -9.08 -6.40 0.85
C LEU A 67 -8.05 -7.52 0.73
N ALA A 68 -8.09 -8.26 -0.38
CA ALA A 68 -7.14 -9.31 -0.68
C ALA A 68 -6.59 -9.16 -2.12
N ALA A 69 -5.34 -9.57 -2.31
CA ALA A 69 -4.68 -9.62 -3.60
C ALA A 69 -4.04 -10.99 -3.83
N THR A 70 -4.17 -11.51 -5.05
CA THR A 70 -3.54 -12.77 -5.46
C THR A 70 -2.43 -12.48 -6.45
N VAL A 71 -1.19 -12.83 -6.08
CA VAL A 71 -0.02 -12.71 -6.96
C VAL A 71 0.25 -14.06 -7.61
N ALA A 72 0.15 -14.13 -8.94
CA ALA A 72 0.56 -15.30 -9.72
C ALA A 72 2.05 -15.22 -10.11
N ALA A 73 2.67 -16.38 -10.32
CA ALA A 73 4.08 -16.46 -10.69
C ALA A 73 4.34 -15.99 -12.13
N GLY A 74 5.38 -15.18 -12.31
CA GLY A 74 5.92 -14.86 -13.64
C GLY A 74 5.18 -13.77 -14.41
N GLU A 75 4.24 -13.07 -13.78
CA GLU A 75 3.40 -12.04 -14.41
C GLU A 75 3.43 -10.74 -13.59
N SER A 76 3.21 -9.61 -14.28
CA SER A 76 2.92 -8.32 -13.63
C SER A 76 1.45 -8.28 -13.23
N HIS A 77 1.18 -7.80 -12.01
CA HIS A 77 -0.17 -7.68 -11.48
C HIS A 77 -0.51 -6.22 -11.22
N GLU A 78 -1.74 -5.85 -11.57
CA GLU A 78 -2.35 -4.57 -11.22
C GLU A 78 -3.60 -4.86 -10.38
N PHE A 79 -3.68 -4.23 -9.21
CA PHE A 79 -4.80 -4.40 -8.28
C PHE A 79 -5.52 -3.07 -8.11
N ALA A 80 -6.81 -3.05 -8.41
CA ALA A 80 -7.67 -1.90 -8.19
C ALA A 80 -8.62 -2.20 -7.02
N PHE A 81 -8.68 -1.27 -6.05
CA PHE A 81 -9.58 -1.37 -4.89
C PHE A 81 -10.49 -0.15 -4.85
N ASP A 82 -11.80 -0.39 -4.91
CA ASP A 82 -12.79 0.65 -4.73
C ASP A 82 -12.96 0.97 -3.25
N LEU A 83 -12.32 2.05 -2.81
CA LEU A 83 -12.38 2.50 -1.42
C LEU A 83 -13.58 3.42 -1.22
N THR A 84 -14.44 3.04 -0.28
CA THR A 84 -15.61 3.84 0.12
C THR A 84 -15.33 4.52 1.45
N ASP A 85 -15.81 5.75 1.64
CA ASP A 85 -15.82 6.42 2.96
C ASP A 85 -16.81 5.75 3.94
#